data_AF-A0A0A8TUS3-F1
#
_entry.id   AF-A0A0A8TUS3-F1
#
_cell.length_a   1.000
_cell.length_b   1.000
_cell.length_c   1.000
_cell.angle_alpha   90.00
_cell.angle_beta   90.00
_cell.angle_gamma   90.00
#
_symmetry.space_group_name_H-M   'P 1'
#
loop_
_entity.id
_entity.type
_entity.pdbx_description
1 polymer ?
#
loop_
_entity_poly.entity_id
_entity_poly.type
_entity_poly.pdbx_seq_one_letter_code
_entity_poly.pdbx_strand_id
1 'polypeptide(L)'
;MLYQVRMDVNIPLDMPAEKANEIKAVEKAYSQDLQRQGKWRHIWRITGQYSNISIFDVESNEELHSILQGLPLYPYMNIEVMALNRHPSSVREDDS
;
A
#
# COMPACT_ATOMS: atom_id res chain seq x y z
N MET A 1 -8.50 -2.72 11.69
CA MET A 1 -9.23 -3.52 10.67
C MET A 1 -8.24 -3.87 9.59
N LEU A 2 -8.22 -5.12 9.13
CA LEU A 2 -7.23 -5.57 8.16
C LEU A 2 -7.74 -5.50 6.72
N TYR A 3 -6.88 -5.04 5.83
CA TYR A 3 -7.13 -5.02 4.39
C TYR A 3 -5.93 -5.57 3.65
N GLN A 4 -6.17 -6.52 2.74
CA GLN A 4 -5.22 -6.79 1.69
C GLN A 4 -5.42 -5.77 0.58
N VAL A 5 -4.33 -5.15 0.14
CA VAL A 5 -4.36 -4.18 -0.94
C VAL A 5 -3.35 -4.59 -1.99
N ARG A 6 -3.80 -4.78 -3.22
CA ARG A 6 -2.94 -4.92 -4.39
C ARG A 6 -2.82 -3.57 -5.06
N MET A 7 -1.60 -3.18 -5.42
CA MET A 7 -1.36 -1.96 -6.19
C MET A 7 -0.49 -2.28 -7.39
N ASP A 8 -0.99 -2.04 -8.60
CA ASP A 8 -0.24 -2.14 -9.85
C ASP A 8 0.16 -0.73 -10.30
N VAL A 9 1.47 -0.46 -10.39
CA VAL A 9 2.01 0.87 -10.70
C VAL A 9 2.27 1.03 -12.19
N ASN A 10 1.61 2.00 -12.82
CA ASN A 10 1.63 2.30 -14.24
C ASN A 10 2.09 3.75 -14.49
N ILE A 11 3.39 4.01 -14.32
CA ILE A 11 3.97 5.32 -14.64
C ILE A 11 4.14 5.45 -16.17
N PRO A 12 3.67 6.54 -16.80
CA PRO A 12 3.87 6.79 -18.22
C PRO A 12 5.34 6.70 -18.65
N LEU A 13 5.61 6.05 -19.77
CA LEU A 13 6.98 5.81 -20.28
C LEU A 13 7.66 7.11 -20.76
N ASP A 14 6.87 8.12 -21.12
CA ASP A 14 7.32 9.45 -21.52
C ASP A 14 7.54 10.40 -20.32
N MET A 15 7.24 9.96 -19.10
CA MET A 15 7.53 10.75 -17.91
C MET A 15 9.04 10.95 -17.76
N PRO A 16 9.51 12.20 -17.57
CA PRO A 16 10.92 12.47 -17.32
C PRO A 16 11.42 11.68 -16.10
N ALA A 17 12.59 11.03 -16.25
CA ALA A 17 13.15 10.16 -15.22
C ALA A 17 13.36 10.89 -13.89
N GLU A 18 13.77 12.16 -13.93
CA GLU A 18 13.94 13.01 -12.74
C GLU A 18 12.62 13.16 -11.98
N LYS A 19 11.54 13.52 -12.67
CA LYS A 19 10.19 13.64 -12.09
C LYS A 19 9.70 12.31 -11.52
N ALA A 20 9.91 11.21 -12.24
CA ALA A 20 9.54 9.88 -11.75
C ALA A 20 10.32 9.50 -10.47
N ASN A 21 11.60 9.88 -10.38
CA ASN A 21 12.43 9.62 -9.21
C ASN A 21 12.03 10.49 -8.02
N GLU A 22 11.70 11.76 -8.24
CA GLU A 22 11.18 12.65 -7.20
C GLU A 22 9.88 12.11 -6.59
N ILE A 23 8.91 11.75 -7.43
CA ILE A 23 7.63 11.17 -6.97
C ILE A 23 7.89 9.89 -6.16
N LYS A 24 8.77 9.00 -6.65
CA LYS A 24 9.16 7.77 -5.94
C LYS A 24 9.84 8.04 -4.61
N ALA A 25 10.63 9.11 -4.48
CA ALA A 25 11.28 9.46 -3.23
C ALA A 25 10.28 9.91 -2.17
N VAL A 26 9.30 10.75 -2.57
CA VAL A 26 8.22 11.20 -1.68
C VAL A 26 7.32 10.02 -1.28
N GLU A 27 6.95 9.17 -2.24
CA GLU A 27 6.18 7.93 -2.02
C GLU A 27 6.88 7.03 -1.00
N LYS A 28 8.21 6.84 -1.15
CA LYS A 28 9.00 6.02 -0.25
C LYS A 28 8.99 6.59 1.17
N ALA A 29 9.15 7.91 1.32
CA ALA A 29 9.12 8.54 2.63
C ALA A 29 7.74 8.37 3.32
N TYR A 30 6.65 8.61 2.57
CA TYR A 30 5.29 8.48 3.06
C TYR A 30 4.95 7.04 3.46
N SER A 31 5.24 6.06 2.59
CA SER A 31 5.00 4.63 2.88
C SER A 31 5.85 4.12 4.05
N GLN A 32 7.08 4.61 4.22
CA GLN A 32 7.91 4.26 5.37
C GLN A 32 7.37 4.84 6.67
N ASP A 33 6.80 6.04 6.65
CA ASP A 33 6.18 6.64 7.83
C ASP A 33 4.95 5.83 8.28
N LEU A 34 4.08 5.45 7.34
CA LEU A 34 2.93 4.58 7.61
C LEU A 34 3.33 3.20 8.15
N GLN A 35 4.45 2.64 7.68
CA GLN A 35 5.01 1.40 8.23
C GLN A 35 5.45 1.59 9.69
N ARG A 36 6.13 2.71 10.01
CA ARG A 36 6.54 3.02 11.40
C ARG A 36 5.35 3.24 12.33
N GLN A 37 4.26 3.79 11.81
CA GLN A 37 2.99 3.95 12.54
C GLN A 37 2.21 2.63 12.69
N GLY A 38 2.64 1.54 12.04
CA GLY A 38 1.94 0.25 12.05
C GLY A 38 0.73 0.16 11.10
N LYS A 39 0.33 1.27 10.47
CA LYS A 39 -0.84 1.32 9.56
C LYS A 39 -0.61 0.52 8.28
N TRP A 40 0.61 0.60 7.73
CA TRP A 40 1.03 -0.22 6.61
C TRP A 40 1.85 -1.40 7.14
N ARG A 41 1.15 -2.37 7.71
CA ARG A 41 1.74 -3.49 8.47
C ARG A 41 2.72 -4.31 7.64
N HIS A 42 2.36 -4.64 6.40
CA HIS A 42 3.23 -5.41 5.52
C HIS A 42 3.19 -4.93 4.07
N ILE A 43 4.31 -5.10 3.38
CA ILE A 43 4.45 -4.80 1.95
C ILE A 43 5.38 -5.81 1.30
N TRP A 44 4.94 -6.41 0.20
CA TRP A 44 5.73 -7.32 -0.61
C TRP A 44 5.66 -6.96 -2.09
N ARG A 45 6.79 -7.13 -2.78
CA ARG A 45 6.86 -7.03 -4.24
C ARG A 45 6.27 -8.29 -4.87
N ILE A 46 5.43 -8.14 -5.89
CA ILE A 46 5.03 -9.27 -6.74
C ILE A 46 6.18 -9.57 -7.71
N THR A 47 6.71 -10.79 -7.68
CA THR A 47 7.85 -11.19 -8.54
C THR A 47 7.52 -10.98 -10.01
N GLY A 48 8.40 -10.27 -10.71
CA GLY A 48 8.26 -9.97 -12.15
C GLY A 48 7.28 -8.84 -12.50
N GLN A 49 6.66 -8.19 -11.51
CA GLN A 49 5.68 -7.13 -11.75
C GLN A 49 6.07 -5.85 -11.01
N TYR A 50 5.75 -4.68 -11.57
CA TYR A 50 5.87 -3.41 -10.87
C TYR A 50 4.64 -3.15 -9.98
N SER A 51 4.37 -4.14 -9.13
CA SER A 51 3.18 -4.19 -8.29
C SER A 51 3.55 -4.61 -6.87
N ASN A 52 2.66 -4.38 -5.91
CA ASN A 52 2.82 -4.86 -4.54
C ASN A 52 1.53 -5.49 -4.02
N ILE A 53 1.71 -6.38 -3.04
CA ILE A 53 0.66 -6.84 -2.13
C ILE A 53 1.00 -6.29 -0.76
N SER A 54 0.02 -5.64 -0.14
CA SER A 54 0.17 -4.99 1.15
C SER A 54 -0.92 -5.41 2.12
N ILE A 55 -0.60 -5.40 3.42
CA ILE A 55 -1.58 -5.50 4.49
C ILE A 55 -1.62 -4.17 5.23
N PHE A 56 -2.78 -3.56 5.29
CA PHE A 56 -3.06 -2.38 6.09
C PHE A 56 -3.83 -2.75 7.35
N ASP A 57 -3.48 -2.15 8.48
CA ASP A 57 -4.22 -2.20 9.73
C ASP A 57 -4.65 -0.79 10.14
N VAL A 58 -5.90 -0.46 9.88
CA VAL A 58 -6.46 0.88 10.04
C VAL A 58 -7.82 0.83 10.74
N GLU A 59 -8.22 1.91 11.38
CA GLU A 59 -9.41 1.94 12.24
C GLU A 59 -10.72 1.98 11.45
N SER A 60 -10.69 2.40 10.18
CA SER A 60 -11.88 2.54 9.34
C SER A 60 -11.58 2.45 7.84
N ASN A 61 -12.65 2.27 7.05
CA ASN A 61 -12.60 2.38 5.58
C ASN A 61 -12.15 3.79 5.13
N GLU A 62 -12.56 4.83 5.86
CA GLU A 62 -12.26 6.24 5.54
C GLU A 62 -10.78 6.56 5.77
N GLU A 63 -10.18 6.01 6.83
CA GLU A 63 -8.75 6.11 7.07
C GLU A 63 -7.96 5.42 5.94
N LEU A 64 -8.36 4.19 5.55
CA LEU A 64 -7.73 3.51 4.42
C LEU A 64 -7.81 4.35 3.14
N HIS A 65 -8.99 4.88 2.83
CA HIS A 65 -9.23 5.68 1.64
C HIS A 65 -8.32 6.91 1.61
N SER A 66 -8.23 7.62 2.73
CA SER A 66 -7.39 8.81 2.88
C SER A 66 -5.91 8.49 2.72
N ILE A 67 -5.44 7.37 3.27
CA ILE A 67 -4.06 6.87 3.10
C ILE A 67 -3.76 6.59 1.64
N LEU A 68 -4.64 5.85 0.95
CA LEU A 68 -4.44 5.48 -0.45
C LEU A 68 -4.44 6.70 -1.36
N GLN A 69 -5.38 7.63 -1.17
CA GLN A 69 -5.41 8.90 -1.92
C GLN A 69 -4.21 9.81 -1.64
N GLY A 70 -3.62 9.69 -0.44
CA GLY A 70 -2.43 10.43 -0.05
C GLY A 70 -1.14 9.97 -0.71
N LEU A 71 -1.13 8.81 -1.37
CA LEU A 71 0.05 8.28 -2.06
C LEU A 71 0.40 9.18 -3.28
N PRO A 72 1.63 9.73 -3.35
CA PRO A 72 2.08 10.47 -4.55
C PRO A 72 1.91 9.72 -5.86
N LEU A 73 2.01 8.39 -5.85
CA LEU A 73 1.80 7.54 -7.03
C LEU A 73 0.33 7.17 -7.29
N TYR A 74 -0.63 7.52 -6.42
CA TYR A 74 -2.06 7.18 -6.56
C TYR A 74 -2.63 7.42 -7.99
N PRO A 75 -2.34 8.56 -8.67
CA PRO A 75 -2.84 8.80 -10.03
C PRO A 75 -2.35 7.80 -11.09
N TYR A 76 -1.29 7.03 -10.77
CA TYR A 76 -0.65 6.07 -11.64
C TYR A 76 -0.88 4.62 -11.19
N MET A 77 -1.73 4.38 -10.19
CA MET A 77 -1.97 3.05 -9.67
C MET A 77 -3.34 2.50 -10.09
N ASN A 78 -3.38 1.20 -10.36
CA ASN A 78 -4.61 0.43 -10.24
C ASN A 78 -4.61 -0.25 -8.87
N ILE A 79 -5.65 -0.03 -8.07
CA ILE A 79 -5.72 -0.47 -6.68
C ILE A 79 -6.93 -1.38 -6.48
N GLU A 80 -6.69 -2.56 -5.92
CA GLU A 80 -7.72 -3.50 -5.48
C GLU A 80 -7.63 -3.65 -3.96
N VAL A 81 -8.77 -3.47 -3.27
CA VAL A 81 -8.86 -3.54 -1.81
C VAL A 81 -9.78 -4.69 -1.42
N MET A 82 -9.28 -5.55 -0.54
CA MET A 82 -10.03 -6.67 0.04
C MET A 82 -10.02 -6.57 1.56
N ALA A 83 -11.20 -6.36 2.16
CA ALA A 83 -11.36 -6.39 3.60
C ALA A 83 -11.17 -7.82 4.13
N LEU A 84 -10.41 -7.95 5.22
CA LEU A 84 -10.07 -9.23 5.83
C LEU A 84 -10.69 -9.34 7.23
N ASN A 85 -11.16 -10.54 7.54
CA ASN A 85 -11.53 -10.93 8.90
C ASN A 85 -10.51 -11.92 9.44
N ARG A 86 -10.34 -11.91 10.76
CA ARG A 86 -9.56 -12.92 11.43
C ARG A 86 -10.20 -14.29 11.27
N HIS A 87 -9.40 -15.26 10.86
CA HIS A 87 -9.86 -16.62 10.65
C HIS A 87 -10.07 -17.34 12.00
N PRO A 88 -11.18 -18.08 12.21
CA PRO A 88 -11.47 -18.74 13.49
C PRO A 88 -10.46 -19.83 13.86
N SER A 89 -9.77 -20.40 12.87
CA SER A 89 -8.68 -21.37 13.07
C SER A 89 -7.29 -20.75 13.20
N SER A 90 -7.18 -19.42 13.29
CA SER A 90 -5.87 -18.78 13.52
C SER A 90 -5.34 -19.20 14.90
N VAL A 91 -4.12 -19.74 14.93
CA VAL A 91 -3.42 -20.11 16.18
C VAL A 91 -2.72 -18.93 16.84
N ARG A 92 -2.56 -17.81 16.12
CA ARG A 92 -2.00 -16.58 16.69
C ARG A 92 -3.07 -15.86 17.47
N GLU A 93 -2.69 -15.26 18.60
CA GLU A 93 -3.58 -14.48 19.47
C GLU A 93 -3.83 -13.05 18.94
N ASP A 94 -2.99 -12.57 18.04
CA ASP A 94 -3.10 -11.31 17.34
C ASP A 94 -2.60 -11.44 15.89
N ASP A 95 -2.69 -10.34 15.14
CA ASP A 95 -2.29 -10.28 13.74
C ASP A 95 -0.95 -9.54 13.56
N SER A 96 -0.11 -9.46 14.62
CA SER A 96 1.17 -8.73 14.62
C SER A 96 2.33 -9.45 13.92
#